data_AF-A0A378WYX3-F1
#
_entry.id   AF-A0A378WYX3-F1
#
_cell.length_a   1.000
_cell.length_b   1.000
_cell.length_c   1.000
_cell.angle_alpha   90.00
_cell.angle_beta   90.00
_cell.angle_gamma   90.00
#
_symmetry.space_group_name_H-M   'P 1'
#
loop_
_entity.id
_entity.type
_entity.pdbx_description
1 polymer ?
#
loop_
_entity_poly.entity_id
_entity_poly.type
_entity_poly.pdbx_seq_one_letter_code
_entity_poly.pdbx_strand_id
1 'polypeptide(L)'
;MTRPPTFTVDEFRKASASSPHQNCVRVARKHGWTAVWDDKRAPAATTATTPVSSTEMLLLPDEQFDSYQAGIRDGRTERLPILQLRRPDGRYVLRTETGRRTADVELIFDRAELDAFHQGVRTHEFDLHRFTEPAPDDAEYDTRATDLTAAVPA
;
A
#
# COMPACT_ATOMS: atom_id res chain seq x y z
N MET A 1 -0.98 15.14 -10.76
CA MET A 1 -0.70 13.71 -10.52
C MET A 1 0.65 13.37 -11.13
N THR A 2 1.54 12.78 -10.35
CA THR A 2 2.87 12.32 -10.77
C THR A 2 2.74 11.05 -11.62
N ARG A 3 3.79 10.67 -12.35
CA ARG A 3 3.81 9.38 -13.06
C ARG A 3 3.86 8.24 -12.02
N PRO A 4 3.14 7.12 -12.24
CA PRO A 4 3.23 5.99 -11.31
C PRO A 4 4.67 5.47 -11.21
N PRO A 5 5.18 5.23 -9.99
CA PRO A 5 6.52 4.68 -9.81
C PRO A 5 6.55 3.18 -10.10
N THR A 6 7.75 2.64 -10.30
CA THR A 6 7.98 1.20 -10.30
C THR A 6 8.04 0.70 -8.86
N PHE A 7 7.32 -0.37 -8.54
CA PHE A 7 7.37 -1.03 -7.24
C PHE A 7 8.23 -2.29 -7.29
N THR A 8 8.97 -2.58 -6.22
CA THR A 8 9.70 -3.85 -6.01
C THR A 8 8.99 -4.71 -4.97
N VAL A 9 9.28 -6.01 -4.97
CA VAL A 9 8.58 -6.99 -4.12
C VAL A 9 8.75 -6.74 -2.63
N ASP A 10 9.88 -6.20 -2.18
CA ASP A 10 10.13 -5.88 -0.77
C ASP A 10 9.32 -4.70 -0.22
N GLU A 11 8.86 -3.80 -1.10
CA GLU A 11 8.04 -2.65 -0.72
C GLU A 11 6.60 -3.05 -0.37
N PHE A 12 6.20 -4.28 -0.73
CA PHE A 12 4.85 -4.79 -0.50
C PHE A 12 4.70 -5.38 0.90
N ARG A 13 3.85 -4.75 1.71
CA ARG A 13 3.43 -5.22 3.02
C ARG A 13 2.25 -6.18 2.91
N LYS A 14 2.37 -7.32 3.58
CA LYS A 14 1.35 -8.37 3.67
C LYS A 14 0.41 -8.09 4.86
N ALA A 15 -0.88 -8.40 4.71
CA ALA A 15 -1.84 -8.33 5.82
C ALA A 15 -1.42 -9.30 6.94
N SER A 16 -1.41 -8.87 8.19
CA SER A 16 -1.00 -9.70 9.34
C SER A 16 -1.95 -10.89 9.55
N ALA A 17 -3.23 -10.72 9.21
CA ALA A 17 -4.24 -11.78 9.26
C ALA A 17 -4.08 -12.84 8.15
N SER A 18 -3.24 -12.59 7.14
CA SER A 18 -3.02 -13.55 6.07
C SER A 18 -1.99 -14.60 6.49
N SER A 19 -2.37 -15.88 6.39
CA SER A 19 -1.57 -17.01 6.86
C SER A 19 -0.18 -17.03 6.21
N PRO A 20 0.90 -17.39 6.93
CA PRO A 20 2.25 -17.46 6.37
C PRO A 20 2.37 -18.39 5.15
N HIS A 21 1.45 -19.33 4.97
CA HIS A 21 1.49 -20.33 3.89
C HIS A 21 0.35 -20.25 2.87
N GLN A 22 -0.53 -19.25 2.98
CA GLN A 22 -1.66 -19.09 2.06
C GLN A 22 -1.93 -17.60 1.85
N ASN A 23 -1.91 -17.20 0.57
CA ASN A 23 -2.95 -16.36 0.00
C ASN A 23 -2.99 -14.90 0.48
N CYS A 24 -2.19 -14.01 -0.12
CA CYS A 24 -1.98 -12.70 0.48
C CYS A 24 -1.98 -11.55 -0.52
N VAL A 25 -3.06 -10.77 -0.46
CA VAL A 25 -3.03 -9.38 -0.89
C VAL A 25 -1.87 -8.68 -0.19
N ARG A 26 -1.02 -8.05 -0.98
CA ARG A 26 0.01 -7.16 -0.49
C ARG A 26 -0.22 -5.75 -0.98
N VAL A 27 0.15 -4.78 -0.15
CA VAL A 27 0.00 -3.35 -0.46
C VAL A 27 1.35 -2.69 -0.34
N ALA A 28 1.71 -1.85 -1.31
CA ALA A 28 2.85 -0.94 -1.24
C ALA A 28 2.35 0.48 -1.47
N ARG A 29 2.96 1.47 -0.83
CA ARG A 29 2.62 2.89 -1.01
C ARG A 29 3.89 3.72 -1.12
N LYS A 30 4.02 4.55 -2.16
CA LYS A 30 5.10 5.53 -2.29
C LYS A 30 4.79 6.59 -3.35
N HIS A 31 5.38 7.77 -3.19
CA HIS A 31 5.29 8.88 -4.14
C HIS A 31 3.85 9.28 -4.56
N GLY A 32 2.88 9.13 -3.65
CA GLY A 32 1.46 9.43 -3.93
C GLY A 32 0.68 8.29 -4.60
N TRP A 33 1.27 7.10 -4.71
CA TRP A 33 0.68 5.94 -5.36
C TRP A 33 0.61 4.75 -4.41
N THR A 34 -0.53 4.06 -4.45
CA THR A 34 -0.72 2.74 -3.84
C THR A 34 -0.72 1.66 -4.92
N ALA A 35 0.00 0.58 -4.67
CA ALA A 35 -0.06 -0.66 -5.43
C ALA A 35 -0.68 -1.78 -4.58
N VAL A 36 -1.64 -2.50 -5.13
CA VAL A 36 -2.20 -3.73 -4.54
C VAL A 36 -1.83 -4.90 -5.44
N TRP A 37 -1.22 -5.93 -4.88
CA TRP A 37 -0.66 -7.05 -5.64
C TRP A 37 -1.03 -8.39 -5.00
N ASP A 38 -1.27 -9.39 -5.84
CA ASP A 38 -1.45 -10.78 -5.44
C ASP A 38 -0.12 -11.51 -5.63
N ASP A 39 0.52 -11.88 -4.52
CA ASP A 39 1.85 -12.48 -4.55
C ASP A 39 1.89 -13.87 -5.20
N LYS A 40 0.73 -14.51 -5.40
CA LYS A 40 0.60 -15.74 -6.21
C LYS A 40 0.98 -15.53 -7.67
N ARG A 41 0.98 -14.28 -8.14
CA ARG A 41 1.39 -13.93 -9.51
C ARG A 41 2.90 -13.92 -9.68
N ALA A 42 3.66 -13.94 -8.58
CA ALA A 42 5.12 -13.95 -8.63
C ALA A 42 5.65 -15.24 -9.30
N PRO A 43 6.45 -15.14 -10.38
CA PRO A 43 7.23 -16.27 -10.87
C PRO A 43 8.19 -16.80 -9.80
N ALA A 44 8.60 -18.07 -9.90
CA ALA A 44 9.55 -18.68 -8.94
C ALA A 44 10.92 -17.99 -8.88
N ALA A 45 11.29 -17.24 -9.92
CA ALA A 45 12.54 -16.46 -9.96
C ALA A 45 12.45 -15.07 -9.30
N THR A 46 11.29 -14.72 -8.73
CA THR A 46 11.05 -13.42 -8.10
C THR A 46 11.90 -13.26 -6.84
N THR A 47 12.63 -12.16 -6.75
CA THR A 47 13.44 -11.77 -5.59
C THR A 47 12.93 -10.47 -4.97
N ALA A 48 13.46 -10.10 -3.80
CA ALA A 48 13.08 -8.87 -3.10
C ALA A 48 13.16 -7.60 -3.97
N THR A 49 14.18 -7.49 -4.83
CA THR A 49 14.41 -6.33 -5.70
C THR A 49 13.76 -6.46 -7.07
N THR A 50 13.01 -7.54 -7.33
CA THR A 50 12.33 -7.73 -8.61
C THR A 50 11.23 -6.69 -8.78
N PRO A 51 11.24 -5.91 -9.88
CA PRO A 51 10.15 -5.00 -10.19
C PRO A 51 8.85 -5.75 -10.47
N VAL A 52 7.73 -5.30 -9.89
CA VAL A 52 6.40 -5.81 -10.19
C VAL A 52 5.81 -5.04 -11.37
N SER A 53 5.33 -5.74 -12.39
CA SER A 53 4.75 -5.08 -13.56
C SER A 53 3.45 -4.36 -13.20
N SER A 54 3.24 -3.17 -13.77
CA SER A 54 1.95 -2.45 -13.63
C SER A 54 0.76 -3.19 -14.23
N THR A 55 0.99 -4.26 -14.98
CA THR A 55 -0.05 -5.16 -15.51
C THR A 55 -0.41 -6.30 -14.54
N GLU A 56 0.27 -6.40 -13.40
CA GLU A 56 0.08 -7.46 -12.42
C GLU A 56 -0.51 -6.94 -11.09
N MET A 57 -0.54 -5.62 -10.89
CA MET A 57 -1.01 -4.94 -9.69
C MET A 57 -2.13 -3.95 -10.01
N LEU A 58 -3.05 -3.77 -9.06
CA LEU A 58 -3.93 -2.60 -9.07
C LEU A 58 -3.12 -1.39 -8.65
N LEU A 59 -3.23 -0.31 -9.43
CA LEU A 59 -2.45 0.89 -9.20
C LEU A 59 -3.39 2.09 -9.18
N LEU A 60 -3.39 2.80 -8.06
CA LEU A 60 -4.28 3.93 -7.81
C LEU A 60 -3.57 5.00 -6.98
N PRO A 61 -3.98 6.27 -7.09
CA PRO A 61 -3.51 7.32 -6.19
C PRO A 61 -3.80 7.00 -4.72
N ASP A 62 -2.93 7.46 -3.83
CA ASP A 62 -3.06 7.25 -2.38
C ASP A 62 -4.42 7.72 -1.85
N GLU A 63 -4.92 8.86 -2.32
CA GLU A 63 -6.22 9.41 -1.89
C GLU A 63 -7.41 8.50 -2.25
N GLN A 64 -7.31 7.78 -3.36
CA GLN A 64 -8.33 6.82 -3.77
C GLN A 64 -8.28 5.56 -2.90
N PHE A 65 -7.07 5.11 -2.57
CA PHE A 65 -6.91 4.00 -1.65
C PHE A 65 -7.37 4.36 -0.23
N ASP A 66 -7.11 5.56 0.25
CA ASP A 66 -7.59 6.02 1.56
C ASP A 66 -9.12 6.14 1.61
N SER A 67 -9.74 6.60 0.51
CA SER A 67 -11.20 6.59 0.37
C SER A 67 -11.78 5.17 0.36
N TYR A 68 -11.09 4.22 -0.28
CA TYR A 68 -11.45 2.80 -0.22
C TYR A 68 -11.35 2.27 1.22
N GLN A 69 -10.25 2.54 1.93
CA GLN A 69 -10.04 2.11 3.31
C GLN A 69 -11.14 2.64 4.25
N ALA A 70 -11.47 3.93 4.15
CA ALA A 70 -12.56 4.54 4.91
C ALA A 70 -13.90 3.85 4.61
N GLY A 71 -14.21 3.60 3.34
CA GLY A 71 -15.42 2.90 2.94
C GLY A 71 -15.57 1.51 3.56
N ILE A 72 -14.50 0.70 3.53
CA ILE A 72 -14.51 -0.65 4.14
C ILE A 72 -14.69 -0.58 5.66
N ARG A 73 -14.07 0.41 6.32
CA ARG A 73 -14.22 0.64 7.77
C ARG A 73 -15.65 1.04 8.13
N ASP A 74 -16.32 1.80 7.27
CA ASP A 74 -17.75 2.16 7.40
C ASP A 74 -18.70 1.01 7.03
N GLY A 75 -18.19 -0.16 6.63
CA GLY A 75 -18.99 -1.30 6.19
C GLY A 75 -19.56 -1.17 4.77
N ARG A 76 -19.08 -0.20 3.97
CA ARG A 76 -19.45 -0.06 2.56
C ARG A 76 -18.65 -1.01 1.69
N THR A 77 -19.30 -1.58 0.67
CA THR A 77 -18.65 -2.44 -0.34
C THR A 77 -18.89 -1.98 -1.77
N GLU A 78 -19.68 -0.92 -1.95
CA GLU A 78 -20.09 -0.38 -3.25
C GLU A 78 -19.62 1.07 -3.41
N ARG A 79 -19.50 1.52 -4.67
CA ARG A 79 -19.07 2.89 -5.03
C ARG A 79 -17.74 3.28 -4.38
N LEU A 80 -16.82 2.32 -4.31
CA LEU A 80 -15.46 2.52 -3.83
C LEU A 80 -14.49 2.51 -5.01
N PRO A 81 -13.33 3.18 -4.89
CA PRO A 81 -12.31 3.20 -5.95
C PRO A 81 -11.75 1.82 -6.33
N ILE A 82 -11.87 0.83 -5.45
CA ILE A 82 -11.65 -0.59 -5.76
C ILE A 82 -13.01 -1.29 -5.74
N LEU A 83 -13.44 -1.73 -6.92
CA LEU A 83 -14.65 -2.50 -7.12
C LEU A 83 -14.42 -3.95 -6.71
N GLN A 84 -15.43 -4.55 -6.10
CA GLN A 84 -15.42 -5.93 -5.62
C GLN A 84 -16.60 -6.68 -6.25
N LEU A 85 -16.31 -7.61 -7.14
CA LEU A 85 -17.32 -8.36 -7.89
C LEU A 85 -17.26 -9.83 -7.52
N ARG A 86 -18.37 -10.38 -7.01
CA ARG A 86 -18.48 -11.81 -6.76
C ARG A 86 -18.73 -12.55 -8.07
N ARG A 87 -17.94 -13.58 -8.34
CA ARG A 87 -18.08 -14.48 -9.48
C ARG A 87 -18.99 -15.68 -9.15
N PRO A 88 -19.55 -16.35 -10.17
CA PRO A 88 -20.36 -17.56 -9.96
C PRO A 88 -19.63 -18.72 -9.29
N ASP A 89 -18.30 -18.78 -9.42
CA ASP A 89 -17.43 -19.78 -8.78
C ASP A 89 -17.15 -19.51 -7.28
N GLY A 90 -17.76 -18.46 -6.72
CA GLY A 90 -17.59 -18.06 -5.32
C GLY A 90 -16.35 -17.22 -5.04
N ARG A 91 -15.52 -16.93 -6.06
CA ARG A 91 -14.37 -16.02 -5.93
C ARG A 91 -14.79 -14.56 -6.10
N TYR A 92 -13.89 -13.66 -5.73
CA TYR A 92 -14.07 -12.21 -5.80
C TYR A 92 -13.01 -11.60 -6.72
N VAL A 93 -13.45 -10.74 -7.63
CA VAL A 93 -12.58 -9.93 -8.48
C VAL A 93 -12.46 -8.55 -7.88
N LEU A 94 -11.22 -8.13 -7.62
CA LEU A 94 -10.87 -6.76 -7.28
C LEU A 94 -10.29 -6.09 -8.51
N ARG A 95 -10.82 -4.91 -8.84
CA ARG A 95 -10.31 -4.05 -9.91
C ARG A 95 -10.53 -2.59 -9.55
N THR A 96 -9.72 -1.69 -10.08
CA THR A 96 -9.95 -0.25 -9.91
C THR A 96 -11.20 0.18 -10.68
N GLU A 97 -11.95 1.16 -10.16
CA GLU A 97 -13.02 1.80 -10.90
C GLU A 97 -12.42 2.46 -12.16
N THR A 98 -12.89 2.05 -13.33
CA THR A 98 -12.23 2.38 -14.60
C THR A 98 -12.38 3.87 -14.93
N GLY A 99 -11.26 4.59 -14.92
CA GLY A 99 -11.19 6.02 -15.22
C GLY A 99 -9.85 6.46 -15.80
N ARG A 100 -9.41 5.80 -16.90
CA ARG A 100 -8.20 6.08 -17.71
C ARG A 100 -6.85 5.83 -16.98
N ARG A 101 -6.03 4.95 -17.57
CA ARG A 101 -4.54 4.91 -17.60
C ARG A 101 -3.84 3.67 -17.05
N THR A 102 -4.52 2.75 -16.38
CA THR A 102 -3.94 1.46 -15.98
C THR A 102 -4.55 0.34 -16.80
N ALA A 103 -3.78 -0.71 -17.08
CA ALA A 103 -4.33 -1.93 -17.69
C ALA A 103 -5.49 -2.43 -16.82
N ASP A 104 -6.49 -3.08 -17.42
CA ASP A 104 -7.59 -3.72 -16.70
C ASP A 104 -7.04 -4.94 -15.92
N VAL A 105 -6.33 -4.66 -14.83
CA VAL A 105 -5.82 -5.66 -13.92
C VAL A 105 -6.96 -6.09 -13.02
N GLU A 106 -7.23 -7.38 -13.02
CA GLU A 106 -8.18 -8.02 -12.13
C GLU A 106 -7.42 -8.92 -11.17
N LEU A 107 -7.54 -8.71 -9.87
CA LEU A 107 -7.01 -9.61 -8.85
C LEU A 107 -8.13 -10.52 -8.36
N ILE A 108 -7.87 -11.83 -8.24
CA ILE A 108 -8.89 -12.83 -7.96
C ILE A 108 -8.59 -13.48 -6.62
N PHE A 109 -9.53 -13.34 -5.69
CA PHE A 109 -9.41 -13.81 -4.33
C PHE A 109 -10.53 -14.77 -3.97
N ASP A 110 -10.26 -15.75 -3.13
CA ASP A 110 -11.32 -16.45 -2.43
C ASP A 110 -11.95 -15.57 -1.31
N ARG A 111 -12.95 -16.11 -0.63
CA ARG A 111 -13.63 -15.39 0.44
C ARG A 111 -12.71 -15.08 1.63
N ALA A 112 -11.89 -16.04 2.04
CA ALA A 112 -11.01 -15.89 3.20
C ALA A 112 -9.92 -14.85 2.95
N GLU A 113 -9.41 -14.80 1.72
CA GLU A 113 -8.47 -13.77 1.25
C GLU A 113 -9.05 -12.37 1.31
N LEU A 114 -10.27 -12.21 0.79
CA LEU A 114 -10.95 -10.92 0.81
C LEU A 114 -11.23 -10.48 2.25
N ASP A 115 -11.69 -11.40 3.10
CA ASP A 115 -11.96 -11.12 4.51
C ASP A 115 -10.66 -10.74 5.25
N ALA A 116 -9.53 -11.42 4.98
CA ALA A 116 -8.23 -11.09 5.56
C ALA A 116 -7.71 -9.72 5.10
N PHE A 117 -7.88 -9.38 3.82
CA PHE A 117 -7.54 -8.06 3.32
C PHE A 117 -8.38 -6.96 3.98
N HIS A 118 -9.70 -7.14 4.07
CA HIS A 118 -10.57 -6.20 4.78
C HIS A 118 -10.25 -6.11 6.26
N GLN A 119 -9.83 -7.21 6.88
CA GLN A 119 -9.37 -7.19 8.26
C GLN A 119 -8.14 -6.28 8.41
N GLY A 120 -7.15 -6.40 7.54
CA GLY A 120 -5.98 -5.50 7.52
C GLY A 120 -6.37 -4.03 7.33
N VAL A 121 -7.38 -3.75 6.49
CA VAL A 121 -7.94 -2.40 6.35
C VAL A 121 -8.58 -1.92 7.66
N ARG A 122 -9.39 -2.75 8.33
CA ARG A 122 -10.05 -2.41 9.60
C ARG A 122 -9.06 -2.24 10.76
N THR A 123 -7.92 -2.94 10.74
CA THR A 123 -6.85 -2.83 11.75
C THR A 123 -5.79 -1.79 11.41
N HIS A 124 -6.03 -0.93 10.42
CA HIS A 124 -5.14 0.18 10.05
C HIS A 124 -3.75 -0.25 9.57
N GLU A 125 -3.62 -1.47 9.02
CA GLU A 125 -2.34 -2.01 8.57
C GLU A 125 -1.81 -1.32 7.30
N PHE A 126 -2.71 -0.72 6.51
CA PHE A 126 -2.38 -0.10 5.23
C PHE A 126 -2.47 1.44 5.23
N ASP A 127 -2.53 2.06 6.41
CA ASP A 127 -2.50 3.52 6.55
C ASP A 127 -1.16 4.09 6.05
N LEU A 128 -1.19 5.26 5.41
CA LEU A 128 -0.03 5.84 4.72
C LEU A 128 1.21 5.97 5.61
N HIS A 129 1.03 6.40 6.87
CA HIS A 129 2.12 6.56 7.85
C HIS A 129 2.87 5.25 8.16
N ARG A 130 2.33 4.09 7.77
CA ARG A 130 2.99 2.78 7.90
C ARG A 130 3.98 2.51 6.76
N PHE A 131 3.97 3.31 5.70
CA PHE A 131 4.83 3.16 4.51
C PHE A 131 5.80 4.33 4.33
N THR A 132 5.50 5.46 4.96
CA THR A 132 6.47 6.55 5.08
C THR A 132 7.48 6.12 6.13
N GLU A 133 8.69 5.72 5.74
CA GLU A 133 9.82 5.88 6.66
C GLU A 133 9.85 7.36 7.06
N PRO A 134 10.09 7.72 8.32
CA PRO A 134 10.40 9.11 8.61
C PRO A 134 11.55 9.47 7.67
N ALA A 135 11.37 10.52 6.86
CA ALA A 135 12.51 11.16 6.24
C ALA A 135 13.52 11.39 7.38
N PRO A 136 14.83 11.14 7.19
CA PRO A 136 15.78 11.75 8.09
C PRO A 136 15.45 13.24 8.01
N ASP A 137 14.86 13.77 9.09
CA ASP A 137 14.57 15.18 9.21
C ASP A 137 15.83 15.92 8.75
N ASP A 138 15.62 17.00 8.01
CA ASP A 138 16.57 18.09 7.94
C ASP A 138 16.85 18.52 9.39
N ALA A 139 17.72 17.80 10.07
CA ALA A 139 18.45 18.26 11.23
C ALA A 139 19.42 19.31 10.68
N GLU A 140 18.83 20.44 10.29
CA GLU A 140 19.45 21.74 10.34
C GLU A 140 19.93 21.86 11.79
N TYR A 141 21.16 21.44 12.03
CA TYR A 141 21.95 21.87 13.17
C TYR A 141 21.97 23.39 13.07
N ASP A 142 21.03 24.04 13.75
CA ASP A 142 21.11 25.46 14.07
C ASP A 142 22.33 25.64 14.99
N THR A 143 23.48 25.75 14.33
CA THR A 143 24.75 26.15 14.91
C THR A 143 24.86 27.65 14.75
N ARG A 144 24.04 28.38 15.51
CA ARG A 144 24.27 29.77 15.86
C ARG A 144 24.01 29.91 17.36
N ALA A 145 25.05 29.73 18.17
CA ALA A 145 25.76 30.80 18.88
C ALA A 145 24.80 31.70 19.69
N THR A 146 24.95 31.88 21.01
CA THR A 146 25.97 32.77 21.59
C THR A 146 26.02 32.61 23.13
N ASP A 147 27.22 32.82 23.69
CA ASP A 147 27.55 33.31 25.05
C ASP A 147 27.32 32.46 26.30
N LEU A 148 28.43 31.98 26.87
CA LEU A 148 28.86 32.32 28.23
C LEU A 148 30.29 31.83 28.49
N THR A 149 31.26 32.54 27.92
CA THR A 149 32.65 32.54 28.44
C THR A 149 32.95 33.95 28.93
N ALA A 150 32.71 34.19 30.22
CA ALA A 150 33.18 35.39 30.89
C ALA A 150 33.70 35.07 32.30
N ALA A 151 35.03 35.04 32.39
CA ALA A 151 35.89 35.48 33.48
C ALA A 151 35.56 35.09 34.95
N VAL A 152 36.41 34.24 35.51
CA VAL A 152 36.73 34.26 36.96
C VAL A 152 38.19 34.72 37.09
N PRO A 153 38.48 35.89 37.68
CA PRO A 153 39.79 36.15 38.26
C PRO A 153 39.82 35.76 39.74
N ALA A 154 41.02 35.41 40.18
CA ALA A 154 41.40 34.96 41.52
C ALA A 154 41.26 36.04 42.61
#